data_AF-A0A349UMI1-F1
#
_entry.id   AF-A0A349UMI1-F1
#
_cell.length_a   1.000
_cell.length_b   1.000
_cell.length_c   1.000
_cell.angle_alpha   90.00
_cell.angle_beta   90.00
_cell.angle_gamma   90.00
#
_symmetry.space_group_name_H-M   'P 1'
#
loop_
_entity.id
_entity.type
_entity.pdbx_description
1 polymer ?
#
loop_
_entity_poly.entity_id
_entity_poly.type
_entity_poly.pdbx_seq_one_letter_code
_entity_poly.pdbx_strand_id
1 'polypeptide(L)'
;MPLSGYLCRGETELSEGRPRHLAPARRRRYNARRPSGERRMGNQNQRGWAPIPGNQRIYELEVCIIGGPVTEAFAKVNPVVSRTIQIRGDQTLAKLHEAIFDAFGRDDEHMYEFQVGGRGPMDRKAKRYVLPMGDDAFDDQKPAGIVTRTTVDALGLKKGQAFGYWFDFGDDWWHQINVIAVHDGPGSGKYPRVTARLGDNPPQYPDYDDEDGEEDDSDDED
;
A
#
# COMPACT_ATOMS: atom_id res chain seq x y z
N MET A 1 -20.72 14.18 -9.01
CA MET A 1 -21.47 12.96 -8.67
C MET A 1 -20.45 11.83 -8.53
N PRO A 2 -20.52 10.93 -7.53
CA PRO A 2 -19.51 9.87 -7.45
C PRO A 2 -19.81 8.84 -8.56
N LEU A 3 -18.87 8.66 -9.49
CA LEU A 3 -18.88 7.58 -10.46
C LEU A 3 -18.76 6.25 -9.70
N SER A 4 -19.92 5.64 -9.43
CA SER A 4 -20.08 4.33 -8.85
C SER A 4 -19.70 3.26 -9.88
N GLY A 5 -18.41 2.99 -10.06
CA GLY A 5 -17.94 2.01 -11.05
C GLY A 5 -16.96 0.96 -10.55
N TYR A 6 -16.08 1.27 -9.59
CA TYR A 6 -14.98 0.38 -9.24
C TYR A 6 -15.35 -0.50 -8.03
N LEU A 7 -16.08 -1.59 -8.27
CA LEU A 7 -16.20 -2.66 -7.29
C LEU A 7 -14.90 -3.48 -7.28
N CYS A 8 -14.01 -3.21 -6.32
CA CYS A 8 -12.96 -4.17 -5.98
C CYS A 8 -13.62 -5.49 -5.53
N ARG A 9 -13.05 -6.62 -5.96
CA ARG A 9 -13.53 -7.95 -5.55
C ARG A 9 -13.24 -8.19 -4.07
N GLY A 10 -14.14 -7.77 -3.19
CA GLY A 10 -14.20 -8.25 -1.82
C GLY A 10 -15.24 -9.37 -1.73
N GLU A 11 -14.92 -10.42 -0.98
CA GLU A 11 -15.83 -11.49 -0.51
C GLU A 11 -15.87 -12.78 -1.38
N THR A 12 -14.95 -13.71 -1.12
CA THR A 12 -15.23 -15.16 -1.21
C THR A 12 -14.32 -15.95 -0.26
N GLU A 13 -14.96 -16.82 0.51
CA GLU A 13 -14.43 -17.58 1.65
C GLU A 13 -13.36 -18.61 1.25
N LEU A 14 -12.28 -18.73 2.05
CA LEU A 14 -11.32 -19.83 1.95
C LEU A 14 -11.72 -20.99 2.89
N SER A 15 -11.89 -22.18 2.32
CA SER A 15 -11.91 -23.44 3.08
C SER A 15 -10.48 -24.00 3.23
N GLU A 16 -9.97 -24.03 4.46
CA GLU A 16 -8.67 -24.60 4.83
C GLU A 16 -8.69 -26.13 4.91
N GLY A 17 -7.65 -26.79 4.39
CA GLY A 17 -7.37 -28.21 4.60
C GLY A 17 -5.94 -28.43 5.13
N ARG A 18 -5.81 -28.91 6.37
CA ARG A 18 -4.53 -29.33 6.99
C ARG A 18 -4.27 -30.83 6.76
N PRO A 19 -3.00 -31.25 6.82
CA PRO A 19 -2.67 -32.42 7.62
C PRO A 19 -1.47 -32.25 8.57
N ARG A 20 -1.50 -33.08 9.61
CA ARG A 20 -0.58 -33.19 10.76
C ARG A 20 0.64 -34.07 10.43
N HIS A 21 1.64 -34.04 11.33
CA HIS A 21 2.63 -35.07 11.73
C HIS A 21 4.07 -34.57 11.64
N LEU A 22 5.06 -34.96 12.45
CA LEU A 22 5.20 -35.58 13.78
C LEU A 22 6.71 -35.40 14.10
N ALA A 23 7.09 -35.02 15.33
CA ALA A 23 8.50 -34.82 15.72
C ALA A 23 9.21 -36.13 16.07
N PRO A 24 10.57 -36.14 16.06
CA PRO A 24 11.27 -36.92 17.08
C PRO A 24 12.47 -36.21 17.76
N ALA A 25 12.52 -36.48 19.06
CA ALA A 25 13.63 -36.86 19.94
C ALA A 25 14.92 -36.00 20.10
N ARG A 26 15.23 -35.85 21.40
CA ARG A 26 16.36 -35.17 22.05
C ARG A 26 17.64 -36.01 22.03
N ARG A 27 18.82 -35.36 22.07
CA ARG A 27 20.00 -35.85 22.82
C ARG A 27 20.77 -34.73 23.54
N ARG A 28 21.34 -35.10 24.68
CA ARG A 28 21.95 -34.26 25.73
C ARG A 28 23.46 -34.04 25.53
N ARG A 29 23.87 -32.81 25.88
CA ARG A 29 25.01 -32.34 26.70
C ARG A 29 26.45 -32.77 26.36
N TYR A 30 27.36 -31.80 26.36
CA TYR A 30 28.52 -31.77 27.28
C TYR A 30 28.91 -30.31 27.61
N ASN A 31 29.20 -30.06 28.89
CA ASN A 31 29.77 -28.81 29.43
C ASN A 31 31.30 -28.81 29.25
N ALA A 32 31.89 -27.65 29.00
CA ALA A 32 33.27 -27.36 29.40
C ALA A 32 33.38 -25.88 29.81
N ARG A 33 33.94 -25.64 30.99
CA ARG A 33 34.19 -24.32 31.58
C ARG A 33 35.53 -23.74 31.12
N ARG A 34 35.54 -22.41 31.11
CA ARG A 34 36.55 -21.37 30.82
C ARG A 34 38.01 -21.62 31.27
N PRO A 35 38.93 -20.79 30.75
CA PRO A 35 39.50 -19.78 31.65
C PRO A 35 39.48 -18.34 31.10
N SER A 36 39.74 -17.45 32.05
CA SER A 36 39.82 -15.98 32.08
C SER A 36 40.97 -15.37 31.28
N GLY A 37 40.78 -14.16 30.75
CA GLY A 37 41.88 -13.29 30.29
C GLY A 37 41.40 -12.02 29.58
N GLU A 38 41.86 -10.89 30.07
CA GLU A 38 41.93 -9.53 29.50
C GLU A 38 40.73 -8.84 28.82
N ARG A 39 40.30 -7.76 29.47
CA ARG A 39 39.51 -6.66 28.92
C ARG A 39 40.32 -5.90 27.87
N ARG A 40 39.71 -5.63 26.71
CA ARG A 40 40.09 -4.50 25.84
C ARG A 40 38.86 -3.63 25.60
N MET A 41 38.93 -2.38 26.05
CA MET A 41 37.97 -1.33 25.74
C MET A 41 38.00 -1.09 24.23
N GLY A 42 36.96 -1.54 23.54
CA GLY A 42 36.69 -1.27 22.13
C GLY A 42 35.53 -0.29 22.01
N ASN A 43 35.88 0.94 21.62
CA ASN A 43 35.08 2.02 21.06
C ASN A 43 33.56 1.76 20.92
N GLN A 44 32.78 2.28 21.87
CA GLN A 44 31.32 2.39 21.75
C GLN A 44 31.01 3.62 20.90
N ASN A 45 31.03 3.47 19.58
CA ASN A 45 30.39 4.44 18.72
C ASN A 45 29.75 3.73 17.51
N GLN A 46 28.45 3.99 17.34
CA GLN A 46 27.69 3.76 16.11
C GLN A 46 27.58 2.30 15.64
N ARG A 47 26.90 1.46 16.42
CA ARG A 47 26.08 0.40 15.82
C ARG A 47 24.69 0.99 15.63
N GLY A 48 24.42 1.46 14.42
CA GLY A 48 23.06 1.77 14.00
C GLY A 48 22.15 0.60 14.40
N TRP A 49 20.98 0.94 14.93
CA TRP A 49 19.95 -0.03 15.26
C TRP A 49 19.59 -0.81 13.99
N ALA A 50 20.23 -1.97 13.80
CA ALA A 50 19.71 -2.95 12.86
C ALA A 50 18.38 -3.44 13.48
N PRO A 51 17.25 -3.38 12.75
CA PRO A 51 16.01 -3.94 13.22
C PRO A 51 16.25 -5.36 13.71
N ILE A 52 15.82 -5.64 14.94
CA ILE A 52 15.90 -6.99 15.50
C ILE A 52 15.16 -7.91 14.51
N PRO A 53 15.79 -8.97 13.98
CA PRO A 53 15.10 -9.92 13.11
C PRO A 53 14.07 -10.69 13.95
N GLY A 54 12.88 -10.12 14.05
CA GLY A 54 11.71 -10.68 14.70
C GLY A 54 10.50 -10.40 13.81
N ASN A 55 9.89 -11.46 13.28
CA ASN A 55 8.72 -11.44 12.41
C ASN A 55 8.78 -10.43 11.26
N GLN A 56 9.74 -10.60 10.34
CA GLN A 56 9.53 -10.04 8.99
C GLN A 56 8.25 -10.65 8.42
N ARG A 57 7.34 -9.80 7.97
CA ARG A 57 6.10 -10.20 7.30
C ARG A 57 6.11 -9.69 5.87
N ILE A 58 5.45 -10.42 4.98
CA ILE A 58 5.15 -9.96 3.62
C ILE A 58 3.67 -9.67 3.55
N TYR A 59 3.34 -8.45 3.17
CA TYR A 59 1.97 -8.01 2.93
C TYR A 59 1.67 -8.14 1.45
N GLU A 60 0.57 -8.81 1.12
CA GLU A 60 0.00 -8.82 -0.22
C GLU A 60 -1.19 -7.86 -0.24
N LEU A 61 -1.02 -6.78 -0.99
CA LEU A 61 -1.92 -5.64 -1.03
C LEU A 61 -2.50 -5.54 -2.44
N GLU A 62 -3.82 -5.56 -2.56
CA GLU A 62 -4.50 -5.21 -3.80
C GLU A 62 -4.84 -3.72 -3.75
N VAL A 63 -4.31 -2.95 -4.68
CA VAL A 63 -4.54 -1.51 -4.81
C VAL A 63 -5.46 -1.30 -6.00
N CYS A 64 -6.66 -0.77 -5.76
CA CYS A 64 -7.61 -0.41 -6.81
C CYS A 64 -7.71 1.10 -6.95
N ILE A 65 -7.90 1.59 -8.18
CA ILE A 65 -8.46 2.93 -8.38
C ILE A 65 -9.95 2.87 -8.09
N ILE A 66 -10.45 3.82 -7.30
CA ILE A 66 -11.88 3.96 -6.98
C ILE A 66 -12.45 5.33 -7.32
N GLY A 67 -11.59 6.29 -7.66
CA GLY A 67 -11.96 7.64 -8.08
C GLY A 67 -10.74 8.39 -8.62
N GLY A 68 -11.00 9.40 -9.45
CA GLY A 68 -9.99 10.22 -10.12
C GLY A 68 -10.43 10.62 -11.52
N PRO A 69 -9.63 11.42 -12.24
CA PRO A 69 -9.92 11.89 -13.59
C PRO A 69 -9.71 10.74 -14.58
N VAL A 70 -10.75 9.94 -14.80
CA VAL A 70 -10.78 8.85 -15.76
C VAL A 70 -11.96 9.09 -16.69
N THR A 71 -11.72 9.10 -18.00
CA THR A 71 -12.78 9.28 -19.00
C THR A 71 -13.77 8.12 -18.99
N GLU A 72 -15.01 8.37 -19.40
CA GLU A 72 -16.03 7.33 -19.48
C GLU A 72 -15.64 6.22 -20.47
N ALA A 73 -15.05 6.61 -21.60
CA ALA A 73 -14.55 5.68 -22.60
C ALA A 73 -13.50 4.71 -22.01
N PHE A 74 -12.55 5.24 -21.23
CA PHE A 74 -11.56 4.42 -20.55
C PHE A 74 -12.21 3.50 -19.51
N ALA A 75 -13.08 4.04 -18.65
CA ALA A 75 -13.74 3.28 -17.59
C ALA A 75 -14.61 2.13 -18.15
N LYS A 76 -15.24 2.33 -19.31
CA LYS A 76 -16.07 1.34 -19.99
C LYS A 76 -15.29 0.09 -20.42
N VAL A 77 -14.06 0.26 -20.90
CA VAL A 77 -13.19 -0.86 -21.32
C VAL A 77 -12.32 -1.38 -20.17
N ASN A 78 -12.12 -0.57 -19.12
CA ASN A 78 -11.38 -0.91 -17.90
C ASN A 78 -12.26 -0.83 -16.65
N PRO A 79 -13.27 -1.72 -16.49
CA PRO A 79 -14.23 -1.65 -15.38
C PRO A 79 -13.58 -1.85 -14.00
N VAL A 80 -12.39 -2.47 -13.97
CA VAL A 80 -11.58 -2.60 -12.76
C VAL A 80 -10.13 -2.33 -13.14
N VAL A 81 -9.51 -1.36 -12.47
CA VAL A 81 -8.06 -1.14 -12.53
C VAL A 81 -7.45 -1.45 -11.17
N SER A 82 -6.66 -2.51 -11.10
CA SER A 82 -5.99 -2.91 -9.85
C SER A 82 -4.59 -3.48 -10.02
N ARG A 83 -3.77 -3.32 -8.98
CA ARG A 83 -2.40 -3.82 -8.91
C ARG A 83 -2.24 -4.61 -7.62
N THR A 84 -1.82 -5.87 -7.70
CA THR A 84 -1.44 -6.64 -6.51
C THR A 84 0.04 -6.44 -6.26
N ILE A 85 0.38 -5.88 -5.11
CA ILE A 85 1.74 -5.54 -4.69
C ILE A 85 2.10 -6.36 -3.46
N GLN A 86 3.23 -7.04 -3.51
CA GLN A 86 3.85 -7.60 -2.32
C GLN A 86 4.93 -6.66 -1.79
N ILE A 87 4.89 -6.37 -0.48
CA ILE A 87 5.82 -5.48 0.20
C ILE A 87 6.24 -6.07 1.56
N ARG A 88 7.49 -5.84 1.98
CA ARG A 88 7.93 -6.28 3.31
C ARG A 88 7.40 -5.34 4.39
N GLY A 89 7.09 -5.90 5.55
CA GLY A 89 6.62 -5.17 6.72
C GLY A 89 7.60 -4.11 7.25
N ASP A 90 8.90 -4.31 7.02
CA ASP A 90 9.95 -3.36 7.41
C ASP A 90 10.14 -2.19 6.43
N GLN A 91 9.47 -2.20 5.28
CA GLN A 91 9.51 -1.10 4.31
C GLN A 91 8.52 -0.01 4.71
N THR A 92 8.84 1.23 4.34
CA THR A 92 8.07 2.42 4.71
C THR A 92 6.87 2.61 3.81
N LEU A 93 5.92 3.45 4.25
CA LEU A 93 4.81 3.89 3.40
C LEU A 93 5.28 4.70 2.19
N ALA A 94 6.38 5.44 2.31
CA ALA A 94 7.03 6.06 1.14
C ALA A 94 7.45 5.01 0.11
N LYS A 95 7.98 3.86 0.55
CA LYS A 95 8.34 2.77 -0.37
C LYS A 95 7.11 2.08 -0.97
N LEU A 96 5.99 2.05 -0.26
CA LEU A 96 4.70 1.61 -0.81
C LEU A 96 4.19 2.60 -1.86
N HIS A 97 4.30 3.91 -1.62
CA HIS A 97 3.96 4.94 -2.59
C HIS A 97 4.74 4.75 -3.90
N GLU A 98 6.07 4.66 -3.84
CA GLU A 98 6.91 4.42 -5.03
C GLU A 98 6.43 3.19 -5.82
N ALA A 99 6.10 2.11 -5.11
CA ALA A 99 5.62 0.89 -5.75
C ALA A 99 4.24 1.05 -6.41
N ILE A 100 3.33 1.83 -5.82
CA ILE A 100 2.03 2.15 -6.41
C ILE A 100 2.23 3.07 -7.61
N PHE A 101 3.01 4.13 -7.46
CA PHE A 101 3.35 5.10 -8.51
C PHE A 101 3.87 4.39 -9.77
N ASP A 102 4.89 3.55 -9.62
CA ASP A 102 5.45 2.72 -10.71
C ASP A 102 4.41 1.71 -11.25
N ALA A 103 3.61 1.10 -10.37
CA ALA A 103 2.64 0.09 -10.78
C ALA A 103 1.50 0.68 -11.61
N PHE A 104 1.12 1.94 -11.40
CA PHE A 104 0.12 2.65 -12.20
C PHE A 104 0.73 3.49 -13.33
N GLY A 105 2.04 3.42 -13.54
CA GLY A 105 2.73 4.12 -14.64
C GLY A 105 2.55 5.63 -14.57
N ARG A 106 2.68 6.18 -13.36
CA ARG A 106 2.68 7.63 -13.14
C ARG A 106 4.05 8.19 -13.52
N ASP A 107 4.05 9.45 -13.97
CA ASP A 107 5.24 10.13 -14.47
C ASP A 107 5.61 11.36 -13.64
N ASP A 108 4.61 12.07 -13.09
CA ASP A 108 4.81 13.28 -12.30
C ASP A 108 4.40 13.07 -10.83
N GLU A 109 5.34 13.23 -9.90
CA GLU A 109 5.13 12.95 -8.48
C GLU A 109 4.51 14.16 -7.77
N HIS A 110 3.33 13.95 -7.17
CA HIS A 110 2.59 14.95 -6.41
C HIS A 110 2.49 14.59 -4.93
N MET A 111 1.85 15.47 -4.15
CA MET A 111 1.53 15.18 -2.75
C MET A 111 0.61 13.96 -2.62
N TYR A 112 0.81 13.20 -1.55
CA TYR A 112 0.03 12.01 -1.26
C TYR A 112 -0.06 11.73 0.24
N GLU A 113 -1.01 10.88 0.61
CA GLU A 113 -1.16 10.36 1.96
C GLU A 113 -1.78 8.96 2.01
N PHE A 114 -1.63 8.32 3.17
CA PHE A 114 -2.33 7.07 3.50
C PHE A 114 -3.32 7.29 4.66
N GLN A 115 -4.48 6.63 4.59
CA GLN A 115 -5.58 6.77 5.55
C GLN A 115 -5.95 5.40 6.12
N VAL A 116 -5.53 5.11 7.36
CA VAL A 116 -5.56 3.75 7.94
C VAL A 116 -6.49 3.65 9.16
N GLY A 117 -7.26 2.56 9.26
CA GLY A 117 -8.09 2.26 10.43
C GLY A 117 -9.53 2.79 10.37
N GLY A 118 -9.95 3.33 9.22
CA GLY A 118 -11.36 3.62 8.90
C GLY A 118 -12.07 2.45 8.19
N ARG A 119 -13.24 2.72 7.60
CA ARG A 119 -14.00 1.78 6.77
C ARG A 119 -13.54 1.74 5.31
N GLY A 120 -12.64 2.64 4.91
CA GLY A 120 -12.13 2.76 3.56
C GLY A 120 -11.50 4.13 3.31
N PRO A 121 -11.21 4.47 2.05
CA PRO A 121 -10.75 5.80 1.66
C PRO A 121 -11.73 6.89 2.10
N MET A 122 -11.20 8.07 2.47
CA MET A 122 -11.93 9.24 2.94
C MET A 122 -12.72 9.06 4.25
N ASP A 123 -12.52 7.97 5.00
CA ASP A 123 -13.16 7.84 6.32
C ASP A 123 -12.52 8.84 7.30
N ARG A 124 -13.32 9.78 7.81
CA ARG A 124 -12.91 10.80 8.80
C ARG A 124 -12.38 10.22 10.12
N LYS A 125 -12.59 8.93 10.39
CA LYS A 125 -12.02 8.24 11.56
C LYS A 125 -10.66 7.59 11.26
N ALA A 126 -10.25 7.54 10.00
CA ALA A 126 -8.96 7.00 9.62
C ALA A 126 -7.83 7.90 10.10
N LYS A 127 -6.74 7.27 10.52
CA LYS A 127 -5.50 7.95 10.86
C LYS A 127 -4.76 8.32 9.58
N ARG A 128 -4.38 9.58 9.45
CA ARG A 128 -3.62 10.09 8.31
C ARG A 128 -2.12 9.87 8.51
N TYR A 129 -1.44 9.44 7.45
CA TYR A 129 0.01 9.34 7.36
C TYR A 129 0.47 10.16 6.18
N VAL A 130 1.21 11.22 6.46
CA VAL A 130 1.46 12.33 5.52
C VAL A 130 2.93 12.46 5.16
N LEU A 131 3.22 13.26 4.14
CA LEU A 131 4.59 13.72 3.84
C LEU A 131 5.15 14.57 5.01
N PRO A 132 6.49 14.68 5.19
CA PRO A 132 7.07 15.46 6.28
C PRO A 132 6.61 16.94 6.37
N MET A 133 6.17 17.52 5.25
CA MET A 133 5.64 18.88 5.17
C MET A 133 4.11 18.95 5.23
N GLY A 134 3.42 17.81 5.29
CA GLY A 134 1.95 17.71 5.29
C GLY A 134 1.31 17.85 6.67
N ASP A 135 2.04 18.37 7.66
CA ASP A 135 1.49 18.76 8.96
C ASP A 135 0.89 20.16 8.82
N ASP A 136 -0.39 20.21 8.43
CA ASP A 136 -1.14 21.47 8.36
C ASP A 136 -1.58 21.88 9.77
N ALA A 137 -1.09 23.02 10.24
CA ALA A 137 -1.42 23.56 11.56
C ALA A 137 -2.90 23.94 11.71
N PHE A 138 -3.65 24.01 10.61
CA PHE A 138 -5.08 24.32 10.57
C PHE A 138 -5.97 23.08 10.44
N ASP A 139 -5.40 21.87 10.34
CA ASP A 139 -6.17 20.63 10.40
C ASP A 139 -6.38 20.20 11.86
N ASP A 140 -7.65 20.08 12.26
CA ASP A 140 -8.05 19.58 13.57
C ASP A 140 -7.58 18.13 13.81
N GLN A 141 -7.28 17.38 12.76
CA GLN A 141 -6.76 16.02 12.82
C GLN A 141 -5.26 15.95 12.61
N LYS A 142 -4.51 16.02 13.72
CA LYS A 142 -3.06 15.79 13.68
C LYS A 142 -2.72 14.45 12.99
N PRO A 143 -1.76 14.45 12.05
CA PRO A 143 -1.30 13.22 11.43
C PRO A 143 -0.79 12.21 12.45
N ALA A 144 -1.08 10.93 12.22
CA ALA A 144 -0.63 9.83 13.07
C ALA A 144 0.82 9.44 12.84
N GLY A 145 1.42 9.89 11.73
CA GLY A 145 2.82 9.66 11.41
C GLY A 145 3.20 10.20 10.04
N ILE A 146 4.49 10.06 9.71
CA ILE A 146 5.03 10.49 8.41
C ILE A 146 5.44 9.29 7.56
N VAL A 147 5.15 9.35 6.26
CA VAL A 147 5.28 8.20 5.34
C VAL A 147 6.72 7.69 5.19
N THR A 148 7.71 8.55 5.38
CA THR A 148 9.14 8.20 5.30
C THR A 148 9.67 7.45 6.52
N ARG A 149 8.91 7.40 7.63
CA ARG A 149 9.32 6.72 8.88
C ARG A 149 8.40 5.59 9.29
N THR A 150 7.11 5.66 8.94
CA THR A 150 6.14 4.62 9.26
C THR A 150 6.36 3.41 8.36
N THR A 151 6.63 2.25 8.97
CA THR A 151 6.70 0.97 8.25
C THR A 151 5.33 0.33 8.10
N VAL A 152 5.18 -0.58 7.14
CA VAL A 152 3.93 -1.33 6.95
C VAL A 152 3.59 -2.17 8.19
N ASP A 153 4.59 -2.75 8.87
CA ASP A 153 4.40 -3.50 10.12
C ASP A 153 3.84 -2.61 11.25
N ALA A 154 4.24 -1.34 11.30
CA ALA A 154 3.79 -0.39 12.33
C ALA A 154 2.30 -0.08 12.25
N LEU A 155 1.67 -0.33 11.09
CA LEU A 155 0.23 -0.16 10.91
C LEU A 155 -0.59 -1.30 11.55
N GLY A 156 0.02 -2.45 11.85
CA GLY A 156 -0.68 -3.58 12.46
C GLY A 156 -1.78 -4.19 11.57
N LEU A 157 -1.61 -4.10 10.25
CA LEU A 157 -2.57 -4.56 9.25
C LEU A 157 -2.81 -6.08 9.35
N LYS A 158 -4.05 -6.48 9.09
CA LYS A 158 -4.55 -7.86 9.08
C LYS A 158 -5.28 -8.14 7.77
N LYS A 159 -5.26 -9.40 7.34
CA LYS A 159 -6.05 -9.87 6.20
C LYS A 159 -7.51 -9.44 6.31
N GLY A 160 -8.09 -8.98 5.21
CA GLY A 160 -9.47 -8.52 5.10
C GLY A 160 -9.68 -7.06 5.50
N GLN A 161 -8.66 -6.37 6.02
CA GLN A 161 -8.74 -4.92 6.23
C GLN A 161 -8.53 -4.17 4.91
N ALA A 162 -9.12 -2.98 4.82
CA ALA A 162 -8.88 -2.02 3.76
C ALA A 162 -8.45 -0.67 4.34
N PHE A 163 -7.69 0.10 3.56
CA PHE A 163 -7.27 1.46 3.89
C PHE A 163 -7.11 2.31 2.62
N GLY A 164 -7.07 3.63 2.78
CA GLY A 164 -6.99 4.57 1.67
C GLY A 164 -5.59 5.00 1.31
N TYR A 165 -5.40 5.30 0.03
CA TYR A 165 -4.26 6.02 -0.52
C TYR A 165 -4.78 7.12 -1.45
N TRP A 166 -4.43 8.36 -1.14
CA TRP A 166 -4.80 9.53 -1.93
C TRP A 166 -3.54 10.09 -2.55
N PHE A 167 -3.56 10.19 -3.88
CA PHE A 167 -2.47 10.72 -4.69
C PHE A 167 -2.97 11.92 -5.46
N ASP A 168 -2.10 12.93 -5.60
CA ASP A 168 -2.39 14.18 -6.28
C ASP A 168 -3.56 14.93 -5.63
N PHE A 169 -3.24 15.91 -4.79
CA PHE A 169 -4.27 16.70 -4.11
C PHE A 169 -4.93 17.73 -5.04
N GLY A 170 -4.44 17.91 -6.27
CA GLY A 170 -5.10 18.72 -7.30
C GLY A 170 -6.15 17.91 -8.06
N ASP A 171 -5.80 16.67 -8.40
CA ASP A 171 -6.61 15.82 -9.30
C ASP A 171 -7.40 14.71 -8.59
N ASP A 172 -7.13 14.45 -7.32
CA ASP A 172 -7.91 13.53 -6.50
C ASP A 172 -7.91 12.07 -6.99
N TRP A 173 -6.73 11.47 -7.15
CA TRP A 173 -6.61 10.04 -7.40
C TRP A 173 -6.82 9.22 -6.12
N TRP A 174 -8.02 8.66 -5.98
CA TRP A 174 -8.42 7.85 -4.84
C TRP A 174 -8.20 6.36 -5.08
N HIS A 175 -7.45 5.75 -4.18
CA HIS A 175 -7.20 4.33 -4.20
C HIS A 175 -7.68 3.65 -2.91
N GLN A 176 -8.29 2.47 -3.08
CA GLN A 176 -8.52 1.53 -1.99
C GLN A 176 -7.43 0.47 -1.99
N ILE A 177 -6.84 0.21 -0.82
CA ILE A 177 -5.84 -0.83 -0.61
C ILE A 177 -6.44 -1.92 0.28
N ASN A 178 -6.61 -3.11 -0.28
CA ASN A 178 -7.11 -4.30 0.41
C ASN A 178 -5.94 -5.18 0.85
N VAL A 179 -5.95 -5.62 2.12
CA VAL A 179 -4.97 -6.58 2.64
C VAL A 179 -5.44 -8.00 2.31
N ILE A 180 -4.91 -8.57 1.23
CA ILE A 180 -5.31 -9.91 0.74
C ILE A 180 -4.68 -11.01 1.59
N ALA A 181 -3.41 -10.84 1.96
CA ALA A 181 -2.69 -11.78 2.79
C ALA A 181 -1.57 -11.12 3.60
N VAL A 182 -1.21 -11.76 4.71
CA VAL A 182 -0.02 -11.44 5.51
C VAL A 182 0.71 -12.75 5.74
N HIS A 183 1.92 -12.85 5.22
CA HIS A 183 2.76 -14.05 5.33
C HIS A 183 3.87 -13.80 6.36
N ASP A 184 4.10 -14.76 7.24
CA ASP A 184 5.25 -14.72 8.14
C ASP A 184 6.53 -15.17 7.42
N GLY A 185 7.64 -14.54 7.79
CA GLY A 185 8.97 -14.83 7.26
C GLY A 185 9.50 -13.77 6.30
N PRO A 186 10.81 -13.83 5.99
CA PRO A 186 11.50 -12.80 5.20
C PRO A 186 11.03 -12.71 3.74
N GLY A 187 10.19 -13.64 3.28
CA GLY A 187 9.89 -13.84 1.87
C GLY A 187 11.13 -14.26 1.08
N SER A 188 11.03 -14.20 -0.25
CA SER A 188 12.14 -14.46 -1.16
C SER A 188 12.12 -13.48 -2.32
N GLY A 189 13.31 -13.03 -2.74
CA GLY A 189 13.48 -12.11 -3.88
C GLY A 189 13.46 -10.63 -3.49
N LYS A 190 13.25 -9.76 -4.49
CA LYS A 190 13.18 -8.31 -4.32
C LYS A 190 11.76 -7.86 -3.98
N TYR A 191 11.67 -6.81 -3.17
CA TYR A 191 10.44 -6.16 -2.74
C TYR A 191 10.62 -4.63 -2.72
N PRO A 192 9.56 -3.84 -2.98
CA PRO A 192 8.23 -4.29 -3.37
C PRO A 192 8.23 -4.89 -4.78
N ARG A 193 7.18 -5.65 -5.12
CA ARG A 193 6.99 -6.17 -6.47
C ARG A 193 5.50 -6.26 -6.81
N VAL A 194 5.17 -6.06 -8.07
CA VAL A 194 3.83 -6.30 -8.60
C VAL A 194 3.70 -7.77 -8.97
N THR A 195 2.67 -8.46 -8.46
CA THR A 195 2.40 -9.87 -8.72
C THR A 195 1.18 -10.10 -9.63
N ALA A 196 0.28 -9.12 -9.74
CA ALA A 196 -0.85 -9.16 -10.66
C ALA A 196 -1.27 -7.75 -11.09
N ARG A 197 -1.89 -7.67 -12.28
CA ARG A 197 -2.43 -6.46 -12.88
C ARG A 197 -3.79 -6.77 -13.50
N LEU A 198 -4.75 -5.89 -13.32
CA LEU A 198 -6.06 -5.91 -13.99
C LEU A 198 -6.37 -4.50 -14.51
N GLY A 199 -6.83 -4.39 -15.75
CA GLY A 199 -7.06 -3.11 -16.43
C GLY A 199 -5.78 -2.35 -16.77
N ASP A 200 -5.87 -1.54 -17.82
CA ASP A 200 -4.78 -0.67 -18.28
C ASP A 200 -4.50 0.45 -17.28
N ASN A 201 -3.36 1.13 -17.42
CA ASN A 201 -3.09 2.34 -16.64
C ASN A 201 -3.93 3.49 -17.23
N PRO A 202 -4.77 4.18 -16.45
CA PRO A 202 -5.38 5.41 -16.93
C PRO A 202 -4.29 6.47 -17.16
N PRO A 203 -4.42 7.33 -18.19
CA PRO A 203 -3.59 8.51 -18.33
C PRO A 203 -3.56 9.31 -17.02
N GLN A 204 -2.41 9.90 -16.68
CA GLN A 204 -2.31 10.74 -15.49
C GLN A 204 -3.12 12.03 -15.63
N TYR A 205 -3.11 12.62 -16.83
CA TYR A 205 -3.92 13.77 -17.20
C TYR A 205 -4.66 13.40 -18.49
N PRO A 206 -5.96 13.07 -18.42
CA PRO A 206 -6.75 12.85 -19.62
C PRO A 206 -6.91 14.15 -20.40
N ASP A 207 -6.81 14.05 -21.72
CA ASP A 207 -7.24 15.12 -22.63
C ASP A 207 -8.76 15.00 -22.80
N TYR A 208 -9.49 16.07 -22.49
CA TYR A 208 -10.96 16.12 -22.58
C TYR A 208 -11.43 16.84 -23.86
N ASP A 209 -10.53 17.44 -24.64
CA ASP A 209 -10.88 18.28 -25.79
C ASP A 209 -11.45 17.47 -26.99
N ASP A 210 -11.41 16.14 -26.94
CA ASP A 210 -11.91 15.24 -28.00
C ASP A 210 -13.37 14.77 -27.80
N GLU A 211 -14.05 15.11 -26.69
CA GLU A 211 -15.42 14.62 -26.37
C GLU A 211 -16.56 15.61 -26.72
N ASP A 212 -16.25 16.86 -27.07
CA ASP A 212 -17.23 17.96 -27.26
C ASP A 212 -17.67 18.17 -28.74
N GLY A 213 -17.58 17.14 -29.58
CA GLY A 213 -17.65 17.27 -31.04
C GLY A 213 -19.01 17.08 -31.73
N GLU A 214 -20.14 16.95 -31.01
CA GLU A 214 -21.46 16.74 -31.62
C GLU A 214 -22.53 17.66 -30.98
N GLU A 215 -22.38 18.98 -31.12
CA GLU A 215 -23.53 19.89 -31.08
C GLU A 215 -24.25 19.78 -32.44
N ASP A 216 -25.30 18.96 -32.46
CA ASP A 216 -26.30 18.91 -33.55
C ASP A 216 -27.07 20.23 -33.56
N ASP A 217 -26.50 21.25 -34.21
CA ASP A 217 -27.21 22.43 -34.71
C ASP A 217 -28.26 21.95 -35.73
N SER A 218 -29.39 21.48 -35.23
CA SER A 218 -30.61 21.34 -36.03
C SER A 218 -31.48 22.57 -35.84
N ASP A 219 -31.59 23.31 -36.95
CA ASP A 219 -32.37 24.51 -37.19
C ASP A 219 -33.77 24.51 -36.56
N ASP A 220 -34.17 25.66 -36.02
CA ASP A 220 -35.55 26.14 -36.14
C ASP A 220 -35.49 27.64 -36.50
N GLU A 221 -35.44 27.91 -37.81
CA GLU A 221 -35.87 29.19 -38.40
C GLU A 221 -37.40 29.26 -38.40
N ASP A 222 -38.00 30.28 -37.77
CA ASP A 222 -39.31 30.84 -38.13
C ASP A 222 -39.46 32.30 -37.65
#